data_AF-A0AAN5CSC4-F1
#
_entry.id   AF-A0AAN5CSC4-F1
#
_cell.length_a   1.000
_cell.length_b   1.000
_cell.length_c   1.000
_cell.angle_alpha   90.00
_cell.angle_beta   90.00
_cell.angle_gamma   90.00
#
_symmetry.space_group_name_H-M   'P 1'
#
loop_
_entity.id
_entity.type
_entity.pdbx_description
1 polymer ?
#
loop_
_entity_poly.entity_id
_entity_poly.type
_entity_poly.pdbx_seq_one_letter_code
_entity_poly.pdbx_strand_id
1 'polypeptide(L)'
;LSFSSMNYHEFLAKREMVPVLLNALSIANPHRAADAAYALKKILKSADTEYLKKEYNNIIYHLKHAITVCPKTFQGPRLILLLHCVILLVDEVGKEAFKEDALEILPVLCEAYPVL
;
A
#
# COMPACT_ATOMS: atom_id res chain seq x y z
N LEU A 1 -4.24 15.55 16.88
CA LEU A 1 -5.29 14.56 17.22
C LEU A 1 -4.64 13.49 18.08
N SER A 2 -4.94 13.48 19.38
CA SER A 2 -4.39 12.49 20.33
C SER A 2 -5.20 11.21 20.22
N PHE A 3 -4.53 10.09 19.93
CA PHE A 3 -5.13 8.76 19.77
C PHE A 3 -5.29 8.06 21.13
N SER A 4 -6.02 8.66 22.07
CA SER A 4 -6.39 7.98 23.32
C SER A 4 -7.89 7.68 23.31
N SER A 5 -8.23 6.42 23.57
CA SER A 5 -9.57 5.85 23.84
C SER A 5 -10.53 5.52 22.71
N MET A 6 -10.15 5.58 21.44
CA MET A 6 -10.86 4.84 20.39
C MET A 6 -9.99 3.65 20.00
N ASN A 7 -10.51 2.42 20.13
CA ASN A 7 -9.79 1.20 19.79
C ASN A 7 -9.23 1.37 18.37
N TYR A 8 -7.92 1.58 18.25
CA TYR A 8 -7.23 1.72 16.95
C TYR A 8 -7.61 0.56 16.00
N HIS A 9 -7.92 -0.61 16.58
CA HIS A 9 -8.47 -1.77 15.91
C HIS A 9 -9.93 -1.65 15.43
N GLU A 10 -10.85 -1.04 16.19
CA GLU A 10 -12.23 -0.74 15.74
C GLU A 10 -12.27 0.41 14.73
N PHE A 11 -11.32 1.33 14.85
CA PHE A 11 -11.12 2.42 13.90
C PHE A 11 -10.66 1.85 12.55
N LEU A 12 -9.62 1.01 12.54
CA LEU A 12 -9.08 0.29 11.36
C LEU A 12 -10.06 -0.66 10.67
N ALA A 13 -11.06 -1.16 11.39
CA ALA A 13 -12.05 -2.09 10.85
C ALA A 13 -13.09 -1.44 9.92
N LYS A 14 -13.16 -0.09 9.87
CA LYS A 14 -14.10 0.61 9.00
C LYS A 14 -13.53 0.77 7.60
N ARG A 15 -14.30 0.35 6.58
CA ARG A 15 -14.01 0.51 5.13
C ARG A 15 -13.66 1.96 4.73
N GLU A 16 -14.01 2.94 5.57
CA GLU A 16 -13.68 4.36 5.45
C GLU A 16 -12.17 4.68 5.63
N MET A 17 -11.37 3.75 6.17
CA MET A 17 -9.94 4.01 6.43
C MET A 17 -9.03 3.80 5.23
N VAL A 18 -9.44 3.05 4.21
CA VAL A 18 -8.59 2.83 3.02
C VAL A 18 -8.24 4.17 2.35
N PRO A 19 -9.19 5.06 2.00
CA PRO A 19 -8.86 6.37 1.44
C PRO A 19 -7.94 7.24 2.32
N VAL A 20 -8.10 7.18 3.65
CA VAL A 20 -7.26 7.94 4.59
C VAL A 20 -5.82 7.40 4.61
N LEU A 21 -5.66 6.08 4.60
CA LEU A 21 -4.36 5.42 4.55
C LEU A 21 -3.67 5.63 3.20
N LEU A 22 -4.42 5.59 2.11
CA LEU A 22 -3.93 5.89 0.77
C LEU A 22 -3.48 7.36 0.63
N ASN A 23 -4.22 8.31 1.23
CA ASN A 23 -3.80 9.70 1.28
C ASN A 23 -2.55 9.90 2.16
N ALA A 24 -2.48 9.20 3.31
CA ALA A 24 -1.30 9.23 4.17
C ALA A 24 -0.04 8.64 3.50
N LEU A 25 -0.20 7.64 2.62
CA LEU A 25 0.86 7.10 1.77
C LEU A 25 1.37 8.11 0.73
N SER A 26 0.51 9.01 0.27
CA SER A 26 0.84 10.05 -0.71
C SER A 26 1.49 11.30 -0.10
N ILE A 27 1.51 11.45 1.22
CA ILE A 27 2.17 12.57 1.89
C ILE A 27 3.64 12.19 2.14
N ALA A 28 4.58 13.05 1.72
CA ALA A 28 6.03 12.87 1.85
C ALA A 28 6.57 12.92 3.30
N ASN A 29 5.94 12.20 4.23
CA ASN A 29 6.42 11.97 5.59
C ASN A 29 6.81 10.48 5.76
N PRO A 30 8.11 10.15 5.85
CA PRO A 30 8.58 8.77 5.83
C PRO A 30 8.09 7.88 6.97
N HIS A 31 7.84 8.45 8.15
CA HIS A 31 7.40 7.68 9.31
C HIS A 31 5.92 7.34 9.22
N ARG A 32 5.08 8.34 8.91
CA ARG A 32 3.64 8.15 8.76
C ARG A 32 3.30 7.22 7.59
N ALA A 33 4.10 7.28 6.53
CA ALA A 33 3.88 6.46 5.36
C ALA A 33 4.22 4.97 5.61
N ALA A 34 5.20 4.68 6.49
CA ALA A 34 5.49 3.31 6.92
C ALA A 34 4.37 2.73 7.80
N ASP A 35 3.86 3.52 8.76
CA ASP A 35 2.72 3.11 9.59
C ASP A 35 1.46 2.91 8.74
N ALA A 36 1.23 3.77 7.74
CA ALA A 36 0.14 3.65 6.78
C ALA A 36 0.27 2.38 5.92
N ALA A 37 1.47 2.08 5.42
CA ALA A 37 1.73 0.83 4.68
C ALA A 37 1.50 -0.41 5.54
N TYR A 38 1.87 -0.38 6.82
CA TYR A 38 1.66 -1.49 7.73
C TYR A 38 0.17 -1.71 8.07
N ALA A 39 -0.58 -0.61 8.27
CA ALA A 39 -2.02 -0.66 8.45
C ALA A 39 -2.72 -1.15 7.17
N LEU A 40 -2.31 -0.67 6.00
CA LEU A 40 -2.84 -1.11 4.71
C LEU A 40 -2.61 -2.62 4.49
N LYS A 41 -1.41 -3.13 4.78
CA LYS A 41 -1.12 -4.57 4.72
C LYS A 41 -2.08 -5.41 5.57
N LYS A 42 -2.41 -4.93 6.78
CA LYS A 42 -3.36 -5.64 7.66
C LYS A 42 -4.76 -5.65 7.07
N ILE A 43 -5.22 -4.50 6.53
CA ILE A 43 -6.53 -4.39 5.90
C ILE A 43 -6.62 -5.29 4.67
N LEU A 44 -5.61 -5.30 3.80
CA LEU A 44 -5.59 -6.16 2.61
C LEU A 44 -5.72 -7.64 2.97
N LYS A 45 -5.13 -8.09 4.09
CA LYS A 45 -5.24 -9.47 4.58
C LYS A 45 -6.60 -9.85 5.15
N SER A 46 -7.39 -8.86 5.58
CA SER A 46 -8.69 -9.10 6.25
C SER A 46 -9.88 -8.61 5.42
N ALA A 47 -9.63 -7.94 4.30
CA ALA A 47 -10.66 -7.36 3.45
C ALA A 47 -11.31 -8.44 2.59
N ASP A 48 -12.60 -8.24 2.32
CA ASP A 48 -13.35 -9.08 1.41
C ASP A 48 -12.87 -8.91 -0.05
N THR A 49 -12.78 -10.01 -0.79
CA THR A 49 -12.25 -10.01 -2.15
C THR A 49 -13.09 -9.16 -3.11
N GLU A 50 -14.42 -9.08 -2.96
CA GLU A 50 -15.26 -8.21 -3.81
C GLU A 50 -14.95 -6.74 -3.55
N TYR A 51 -14.71 -6.36 -2.29
CA TYR A 51 -14.28 -5.02 -1.93
C TYR A 51 -12.89 -4.69 -2.54
N LEU A 52 -11.94 -5.62 -2.46
CA LEU A 52 -10.60 -5.43 -3.03
C LEU A 52 -10.64 -5.26 -4.54
N LYS A 53 -11.49 -6.02 -5.26
CA LYS A 53 -11.70 -5.85 -6.70
C LYS A 53 -12.26 -4.47 -7.03
N LYS A 54 -13.23 -3.99 -6.25
CA LYS A 54 -13.83 -2.67 -6.44
C LYS A 54 -12.82 -1.54 -6.22
N GLU A 55 -11.99 -1.64 -5.18
CA GLU A 55 -11.02 -0.60 -4.81
C GLU A 55 -9.63 -0.80 -5.46
N TYR A 56 -9.44 -1.86 -6.26
CA TYR A 56 -8.15 -2.23 -6.83
C TYR A 56 -7.42 -1.06 -7.46
N ASN A 57 -8.07 -0.38 -8.41
CA ASN A 57 -7.50 0.74 -9.16
C ASN A 57 -7.05 1.88 -8.24
N ASN A 58 -7.79 2.12 -7.16
CA ASN A 58 -7.49 3.17 -6.20
C ASN A 58 -6.27 2.77 -5.35
N ILE A 59 -6.28 1.55 -4.79
CA ILE A 59 -5.20 1.05 -3.95
C ILE A 59 -3.89 0.95 -4.76
N ILE A 60 -3.93 0.37 -5.96
CA ILE A 60 -2.75 0.19 -6.79
C ILE A 60 -2.18 1.53 -7.25
N TYR A 61 -3.01 2.51 -7.60
CA TYR A 61 -2.57 3.86 -7.95
C TYR A 61 -1.72 4.49 -6.83
N HIS A 62 -2.20 4.45 -5.59
CA HIS A 62 -1.50 5.04 -4.46
C HIS A 62 -0.25 4.25 -4.06
N LEU A 63 -0.28 2.92 -4.17
CA LEU A 63 0.91 2.09 -3.97
C LEU A 63 1.98 2.39 -5.03
N LYS A 64 1.59 2.49 -6.31
CA LYS A 64 2.48 2.87 -7.40
C LYS A 64 3.07 4.26 -7.16
N HIS A 65 2.23 5.24 -6.85
CA HIS A 65 2.69 6.60 -6.56
C HIS A 65 3.68 6.64 -5.38
N ALA A 66 3.43 5.90 -4.30
CA ALA A 66 4.34 5.82 -3.17
C ALA A 66 5.70 5.20 -3.55
N ILE A 67 5.70 4.17 -4.40
CA ILE A 67 6.92 3.51 -4.91
C ILE A 67 7.69 4.44 -5.86
N THR A 68 7.02 5.02 -6.87
CA THR A 68 7.64 5.75 -7.98
C THR A 68 8.01 7.19 -7.63
N VAL A 69 7.17 7.91 -6.88
CA VAL A 69 7.35 9.35 -6.61
C VAL A 69 8.10 9.60 -5.30
N CYS A 70 8.04 8.65 -4.37
CA CYS A 70 8.67 8.76 -3.06
C CYS A 70 9.79 7.73 -2.79
N PRO A 71 10.67 7.38 -3.74
CA PRO A 71 11.64 6.29 -3.56
C PRO A 71 12.66 6.58 -2.44
N LYS A 72 12.99 7.85 -2.17
CA LYS A 72 13.84 8.24 -1.03
C LYS A 72 13.15 8.08 0.32
N THR A 73 11.83 8.18 0.36
CA THR A 73 10.99 8.05 1.56
C THR A 73 10.81 6.58 1.94
N PHE A 74 10.71 5.73 0.92
CA PHE A 74 10.53 4.29 1.04
C PHE A 74 11.77 3.57 0.49
N GLN A 75 12.84 3.56 1.28
CA GLN A 75 14.03 2.74 1.01
C GLN A 75 14.06 1.52 1.93
N GLY A 76 14.80 0.48 1.52
CA GLY A 76 15.05 -0.67 2.38
C GLY A 76 13.75 -1.38 2.81
N PRO A 77 13.62 -1.76 4.09
CA PRO A 77 12.47 -2.51 4.60
C PRO A 77 11.09 -1.90 4.30
N ARG A 78 11.02 -0.58 4.10
CA ARG A 78 9.76 0.13 3.80
C ARG A 78 9.30 -0.07 2.36
N LEU A 79 10.23 -0.15 1.41
CA LEU A 79 9.91 -0.48 0.02
C LEU A 79 9.40 -1.93 -0.09
N ILE A 80 10.05 -2.85 0.64
CA ILE A 80 9.62 -4.24 0.73
C ILE A 80 8.20 -4.35 1.30
N LEU A 81 7.84 -3.50 2.27
CA LEU A 81 6.50 -3.46 2.83
C LEU A 81 5.45 -3.02 1.81
N LEU A 82 5.74 -2.00 0.99
CA LEU A 82 4.85 -1.57 -0.09
C LEU A 82 4.67 -2.66 -1.15
N LEU A 83 5.75 -3.34 -1.53
CA LEU A 83 5.69 -4.47 -2.45
C LEU A 83 4.84 -5.62 -1.93
N HIS A 84 4.94 -5.91 -0.64
CA HIS A 84 4.10 -6.93 -0.03
C HIS A 84 2.62 -6.54 -0.11
N CYS A 85 2.28 -5.24 0.01
CA CYS A 85 0.90 -4.79 -0.20
C CYS A 85 0.44 -5.00 -1.65
N VAL A 86 1.30 -4.71 -2.63
CA VAL A 86 1.02 -4.97 -4.05
C VAL A 86 0.79 -6.47 -4.29
N ILE A 87 1.69 -7.34 -3.80
CA ILE A 87 1.57 -8.79 -3.97
C ILE A 87 0.26 -9.32 -3.35
N LEU A 88 -0.10 -8.87 -2.15
CA LEU A 88 -1.35 -9.28 -1.51
C LEU A 88 -2.58 -8.84 -2.32
N LEU A 89 -2.59 -7.60 -2.81
CA LEU A 89 -3.68 -7.09 -3.62
C LEU A 89 -3.86 -7.91 -4.91
N VAL A 90 -2.75 -8.32 -5.54
CA VAL A 90 -2.74 -9.13 -6.76
C VAL A 90 -3.20 -10.55 -6.52
N ASP A 91 -2.79 -11.16 -5.41
CA ASP A 91 -3.18 -12.52 -5.05
C ASP A 91 -4.70 -12.62 -4.84
N GLU A 92 -5.30 -11.58 -4.24
CA GLU A 92 -6.74 -11.49 -4.00
C GLU A 92 -7.56 -11.14 -5.26
N VAL A 93 -7.09 -10.19 -6.09
CA VAL A 93 -7.85 -9.70 -7.25
C VAL A 93 -7.64 -10.55 -8.50
N GLY A 94 -6.48 -11.19 -8.63
CA GLY A 94 -6.10 -12.03 -9.76
C GLY A 94 -4.97 -11.45 -10.62
N LYS A 95 -4.14 -12.34 -11.19
CA LYS A 95 -2.89 -12.00 -11.89
C LYS A 95 -3.06 -11.26 -13.22
N GLU A 96 -4.26 -11.28 -13.81
CA GLU A 96 -4.49 -10.62 -15.11
C GLU A 96 -4.47 -9.10 -14.99
N ALA A 97 -5.00 -8.54 -13.90
CA ALA A 97 -4.98 -7.10 -13.64
C ALA A 97 -3.57 -6.57 -13.37
N PHE A 98 -2.65 -7.43 -12.92
CA PHE A 98 -1.31 -7.02 -12.49
C PHE A 98 -0.28 -6.86 -13.60
N LYS A 99 -0.51 -7.42 -14.80
CA LYS A 99 0.51 -7.43 -15.86
C LYS A 99 0.98 -6.02 -16.26
N GLU A 100 0.06 -5.09 -16.40
CA GLU A 100 0.37 -3.70 -16.75
C GLU A 100 0.98 -2.95 -15.57
N ASP A 101 0.42 -3.11 -14.37
CA ASP A 101 0.93 -2.47 -13.16
C ASP A 101 2.34 -2.94 -12.78
N ALA A 102 2.68 -4.20 -13.06
CA ALA A 102 4.00 -4.75 -12.81
C ALA A 102 5.08 -4.06 -13.65
N LEU A 103 4.79 -3.71 -14.90
CA LEU A 103 5.74 -3.04 -15.80
C LEU A 103 6.11 -1.64 -15.30
N GLU A 104 5.22 -0.98 -14.56
CA GLU A 104 5.49 0.33 -13.95
C GLU A 104 6.29 0.23 -12.64
N ILE A 105 6.10 -0.85 -11.87
CA ILE A 105 6.73 -1.03 -10.56
C ILE A 105 8.14 -1.64 -10.67
N LEU A 106 8.34 -2.59 -11.58
CA LEU A 106 9.60 -3.33 -11.78
C LEU A 106 10.84 -2.42 -11.97
N PRO A 107 10.81 -1.38 -12.82
CA PRO A 107 11.96 -0.50 -13.02
C PRO A 107 12.40 0.20 -11.73
N VAL A 108 11.45 0.67 -10.93
CA VAL A 108 11.74 1.35 -9.66
C VAL A 108 12.37 0.39 -8.65
N LEU A 109 12.02 -0.90 -8.71
CA LEU A 109 12.66 -1.92 -7.87
C LEU A 109 14.09 -2.20 -8.29
N CYS A 110 14.34 -2.36 -9.58
CA CYS A 110 15.70 -2.56 -10.09
C CYS A 110 16.59 -1.36 -9.76
N GLU A 111 16.06 -0.14 -9.79
CA GLU A 111 16.79 1.06 -9.37
C GLU A 111 17.03 1.14 -7.86
N ALA A 112 16.01 0.84 -7.05
CA ALA A 112 16.12 0.88 -5.59
C ALA A 112 16.96 -0.29 -5.01
N TYR A 113 17.04 -1.39 -5.75
CA TYR A 113 17.77 -2.62 -5.40
C TYR A 113 18.50 -3.16 -6.62
N PRO A 114 19.70 -2.67 -6.93
CA PRO A 114 20.48 -3.08 -8.10
C PRO A 114 20.96 -4.55 -8.08
N VAL A 115 20.65 -5.29 -7.01
CA VAL A 115 21.08 -6.67 -6.76
C VAL A 115 19.90 -7.66 -6.85
N LEU A 116 18.68 -7.19 -7.08
CA LEU A 116 17.52 -8.02 -7.44
C LEU A 116 17.61 -8.42 -8.93
#